data_AF-A0A966V7Y1-F1
#
_entry.id   AF-A0A966V7Y1-F1
#
_cell.length_a   1.000
_cell.length_b   1.000
_cell.length_c   1.000
_cell.angle_alpha   90.00
_cell.angle_beta   90.00
_cell.angle_gamma   90.00
#
_symmetry.space_group_name_H-M   'P 1'
#
loop_
_entity.id
_entity.type
_entity.pdbx_description
1 polymer ?
#
loop_
_entity_poly.entity_id
_entity_poly.type
_entity_poly.pdbx_seq_one_letter_code
_entity_poly.pdbx_strand_id
1 'polypeptide(L)'
;MKAIFQNSYPKRTKNNTVVDVFVYSVDGTDAELDAYRDAKGSEYREDSDTGKPLWFSLNYVGETCPMIITTNGNVVADTSQLRKAANLVGQYDFLKEQLADRLLGQLGFDNPRSRQSVQTPGNKVEDKVEGKTEDPVDQNAGSDPGIDPFNI
;
A
#
# COMPACT_ATOMS: atom_id res chain seq x y z
N MET A 1 -6.92 16.35 23.17
CA MET A 1 -7.89 16.56 22.09
C MET A 1 -7.70 15.52 20.99
N LYS A 2 -8.69 15.34 20.13
CA LYS A 2 -8.66 14.40 19.01
C LYS A 2 -9.18 15.04 17.72
N ALA A 3 -8.65 14.58 16.59
CA ALA A 3 -9.15 14.85 15.25
C ALA A 3 -10.06 13.71 14.81
N ILE A 4 -11.19 14.04 14.18
CA ILE A 4 -12.14 13.11 13.58
C ILE A 4 -12.27 13.47 12.11
N PHE A 5 -11.97 12.50 11.23
CA PHE A 5 -12.00 12.69 9.78
C PHE A 5 -13.41 13.10 9.32
N GLN A 6 -13.47 14.04 8.39
CA GLN A 6 -14.72 14.45 7.76
C GLN A 6 -14.72 14.16 6.26
N ASN A 7 -13.79 14.77 5.54
CA ASN A 7 -13.68 14.63 4.10
C ASN A 7 -12.25 14.92 3.62
N SER A 8 -12.02 14.68 2.34
CA SER A 8 -10.80 15.07 1.66
C SER A 8 -11.11 15.66 0.30
N TYR A 9 -10.25 16.57 -0.16
CA TYR A 9 -10.38 17.16 -1.49
C TYR A 9 -9.00 17.42 -2.13
N PRO A 10 -8.90 17.29 -3.46
CA PRO A 10 -7.67 17.63 -4.17
C PRO A 10 -7.50 19.15 -4.23
N LYS A 11 -6.27 19.61 -4.02
CA LYS A 11 -5.86 21.02 -4.09
C LYS A 11 -4.64 21.16 -4.98
N ARG A 12 -4.69 22.12 -5.90
CA ARG A 12 -3.53 22.50 -6.71
C ARG A 12 -2.61 23.42 -5.91
N THR A 13 -1.34 23.06 -5.82
CA THR A 13 -0.30 23.87 -5.19
C THR A 13 0.20 24.97 -6.12
N LYS A 14 0.99 25.92 -5.58
CA LYS A 14 1.63 26.99 -6.37
C LYS A 14 2.54 26.45 -7.49
N ASN A 15 3.09 25.25 -7.31
CA ASN A 15 3.98 24.59 -8.27
C ASN A 15 3.21 23.70 -9.26
N ASN A 16 1.90 23.91 -9.41
CA ASN A 16 1.02 23.16 -10.31
C ASN A 16 0.90 21.64 -10.01
N THR A 17 1.37 21.18 -8.85
CA THR A 17 1.20 19.81 -8.36
C THR A 17 -0.13 19.67 -7.64
N VAL A 18 -0.85 18.56 -7.83
CA VAL A 18 -2.08 18.25 -7.09
C VAL A 18 -1.72 17.49 -5.82
N VAL A 19 -2.24 17.94 -4.68
CA VAL A 19 -2.11 17.27 -3.38
C VAL A 19 -3.48 17.11 -2.75
N ASP A 20 -3.70 16.04 -2.00
CA ASP A 20 -4.93 15.87 -1.24
C ASP A 20 -4.85 16.61 0.09
N VAL A 21 -5.93 17.29 0.45
CA VAL A 21 -6.13 17.92 1.76
C VAL A 21 -7.19 17.12 2.49
N PHE A 22 -6.84 16.62 3.66
CA PHE A 22 -7.72 15.90 4.57
C PHE A 22 -8.20 16.86 5.65
N VAL A 23 -9.51 16.93 5.83
CA VAL A 23 -10.19 17.82 6.78
C VAL A 23 -10.69 16.98 7.95
N TYR A 24 -10.40 17.47 9.15
CA TYR A 24 -10.79 16.85 10.40
C TYR A 24 -11.52 17.87 11.27
N SER A 25 -12.59 17.42 11.93
CA SER A 25 -13.17 18.16 13.05
C SER A 25 -12.38 17.88 14.32
N VAL A 26 -12.14 18.90 15.13
CA VAL A 26 -11.44 18.78 16.41
C VAL A 26 -12.46 18.66 17.53
N ASP A 27 -12.26 17.66 18.38
CA ASP A 27 -13.12 17.34 19.51
C ASP A 27 -12.26 17.22 20.77
N GLY A 28 -12.75 17.74 21.89
CA GLY A 28 -11.98 17.83 23.13
C GLY A 28 -12.74 18.57 24.22
N THR A 29 -12.09 18.75 25.36
CA THR A 29 -12.59 19.60 26.45
C THR A 29 -12.41 21.08 26.11
N ASP A 30 -13.17 21.98 26.74
CA ASP A 30 -13.10 23.42 26.48
C ASP A 30 -11.66 23.96 26.60
N ALA A 31 -10.94 23.57 27.64
CA ALA A 31 -9.54 23.97 27.84
C ALA A 31 -8.61 23.51 26.71
N GLU A 32 -8.86 22.34 26.13
CA GLU A 32 -8.08 21.86 24.99
C GLU A 32 -8.45 22.58 23.68
N LEU A 33 -9.71 22.96 23.51
CA LEU A 33 -10.18 23.71 22.35
C LEU A 33 -9.71 25.16 22.39
N ASP A 34 -9.61 25.77 23.57
CA ASP A 34 -9.00 27.08 23.77
C ASP A 34 -7.51 27.03 23.43
N ALA A 35 -6.79 26.04 23.96
CA ALA A 35 -5.38 25.82 23.61
C ALA A 35 -5.18 25.58 22.10
N TYR A 36 -6.12 24.87 21.45
CA TYR A 36 -6.11 24.69 20.00
C TYR A 36 -6.31 26.00 19.24
N ARG A 37 -7.26 26.83 19.69
CA ARG A 37 -7.55 28.15 19.11
C ARG A 37 -6.32 29.07 19.21
N ASP A 38 -5.70 29.11 20.39
CA ASP A 38 -4.49 29.90 20.64
C ASP A 38 -3.31 29.42 19.79
N ALA A 39 -3.11 28.09 19.69
CA ALA A 39 -2.06 27.50 18.87
C ALA A 39 -2.26 27.78 17.36
N LYS A 40 -3.51 27.85 16.89
CA LYS A 40 -3.80 28.13 15.48
C LYS A 40 -3.79 29.61 15.12
N GLY A 41 -4.14 30.50 16.04
CA GLY A 41 -4.15 31.94 15.81
C GLY A 41 -4.94 32.33 14.55
N SER A 42 -4.29 33.00 13.60
CA SER A 42 -4.93 33.47 12.35
C SER A 42 -5.35 32.35 11.39
N GLU A 43 -4.78 31.15 11.55
CA GLU A 43 -5.12 29.97 10.75
C GLU A 43 -6.30 29.18 11.33
N TYR A 44 -6.85 29.61 12.46
CA TYR A 44 -8.01 28.98 13.06
C TYR A 44 -9.22 29.05 12.11
N ARG A 45 -9.91 27.93 11.97
CA ARG A 45 -11.10 27.78 11.11
C ARG A 45 -12.13 26.94 11.85
N GLU A 46 -13.39 27.25 11.62
CA GLU A 46 -14.55 26.51 12.13
C GLU A 46 -15.40 26.02 10.97
N ASP A 47 -16.06 24.91 11.19
CA ASP A 47 -17.13 24.40 10.35
C ASP A 47 -18.38 25.29 10.51
N SER A 48 -18.96 25.75 9.41
CA SER A 48 -20.08 26.71 9.42
C SER A 48 -21.37 26.13 10.00
N ASP A 49 -21.54 24.80 9.92
CA ASP A 49 -22.79 24.13 10.22
C ASP A 49 -22.78 23.62 11.67
N THR A 50 -21.63 23.12 12.10
CA THR A 50 -21.45 22.51 13.44
C THR A 50 -20.76 23.44 14.44
N GLY A 51 -20.09 24.50 13.98
CA GLY A 51 -19.27 25.39 14.81
C GLY A 51 -18.01 24.74 15.38
N LYS A 52 -17.67 23.51 14.96
CA LYS A 52 -16.49 22.80 15.47
C LYS A 52 -15.20 23.33 14.82
N PRO A 53 -14.09 23.39 15.57
CA PRO A 53 -12.80 23.74 14.98
C PRO A 53 -12.37 22.71 13.94
N LEU A 54 -11.73 23.19 12.87
CA LEU A 54 -11.21 22.37 11.79
C LEU A 54 -9.70 22.28 11.83
N TRP A 55 -9.17 21.09 11.55
CA TRP A 55 -7.76 20.80 11.34
C TRP A 55 -7.55 20.23 9.94
N PHE A 56 -6.54 20.73 9.25
CA PHE A 56 -6.20 20.35 7.88
C PHE A 56 -4.84 19.66 7.86
N SER A 57 -4.76 18.54 7.14
CA SER A 57 -3.53 17.77 6.96
C SER A 57 -3.35 17.40 5.49
N LEU A 58 -2.09 17.28 5.05
CA LEU A 58 -1.74 16.72 3.73
C LEU A 58 -1.55 15.21 3.77
N ASN A 59 -1.55 14.62 4.97
CA ASN A 59 -1.43 13.18 5.16
C ASN A 59 -2.70 12.66 5.85
N TYR A 60 -3.22 11.53 5.36
CA TYR A 60 -4.27 10.81 6.08
C TYR A 60 -3.68 10.17 7.34
N VAL A 61 -4.34 10.38 8.48
CA VAL A 61 -3.88 9.91 9.80
C VAL A 61 -4.87 8.95 10.48
N GLY A 62 -5.85 8.47 9.72
CA GLY A 62 -6.94 7.60 10.21
C GLY A 62 -8.23 8.37 10.49
N GLU A 63 -9.33 7.62 10.64
CA GLU A 63 -10.66 8.18 10.94
C GLU A 63 -10.70 8.98 12.25
N THR A 64 -9.92 8.54 13.23
CA THR A 64 -9.75 9.26 14.49
C THR A 64 -8.28 9.26 14.88
N CYS A 65 -7.78 10.38 15.37
CA CYS A 65 -6.38 10.49 15.77
C CYS A 65 -6.23 11.40 16.99
N PRO A 66 -5.50 10.99 18.04
CA PRO A 66 -5.10 11.90 19.11
C PRO A 66 -4.22 13.03 18.55
N MET A 67 -4.35 14.22 19.10
CA MET A 67 -3.55 15.37 18.69
C MET A 67 -2.74 15.92 19.87
N ILE A 68 -1.58 16.47 19.55
CA ILE A 68 -0.69 17.12 20.50
C ILE A 68 -0.32 18.53 20.00
N ILE A 69 -0.16 19.44 20.96
CA ILE A 69 0.46 20.75 20.70
C ILE A 69 1.95 20.59 21.00
N THR A 70 2.79 20.82 20.02
CA THR A 70 4.25 20.72 20.15
C THR A 70 4.81 21.93 20.90
N THR A 71 6.05 21.82 21.35
CA THR A 71 6.75 22.89 22.10
C THR A 71 6.87 24.20 21.33
N ASN A 72 6.83 24.16 20.00
CA ASN A 72 6.81 25.33 19.13
C ASN A 72 5.38 25.83 18.80
N GLY A 73 4.36 25.37 19.53
CA GLY A 73 2.97 25.82 19.39
C GLY A 73 2.21 25.22 18.20
N ASN A 74 2.80 24.28 17.44
CA ASN A 74 2.10 23.67 16.32
C ASN A 74 1.18 22.54 16.78
N VAL A 75 0.05 22.41 16.10
CA VAL A 75 -0.87 21.30 16.34
C VAL A 75 -0.62 20.18 15.32
N VAL A 76 -0.24 19.00 15.82
CA VAL A 76 0.06 17.83 15.00
C VAL A 76 -0.68 16.59 15.50
N ALA A 77 -0.91 15.64 14.59
CA ALA A 77 -1.39 14.30 14.94
C ALA A 77 -0.32 13.53 15.73
N ASP A 78 -0.71 12.90 16.83
CA ASP A 78 0.13 11.94 17.54
C ASP A 78 0.18 10.62 16.77
N THR A 79 1.22 10.51 15.95
CA THR A 79 1.53 9.35 15.14
C THR A 79 2.54 8.41 15.80
N SER A 80 2.75 8.49 17.12
CA SER A 80 3.74 7.67 17.84
C SER A 80 3.55 6.18 17.63
N GLN A 81 2.31 5.68 17.70
CA GLN A 81 1.99 4.27 17.45
C GLN A 81 2.23 3.86 15.99
N LEU A 82 1.88 4.74 15.05
CA LEU A 82 2.14 4.51 13.63
C LEU A 82 3.64 4.45 13.34
N ARG A 83 4.46 5.30 13.98
CA ARG A 83 5.92 5.25 13.85
C ARG A 83 6.51 3.96 14.43
N LYS A 84 5.99 3.47 15.56
CA LYS A 84 6.37 2.16 16.11
C LYS A 84 6.06 1.03 15.12
N ALA A 85 4.87 1.04 14.55
CA ALA A 85 4.46 0.05 13.53
C ALA A 85 5.32 0.14 12.26
N ALA A 86 5.56 1.34 11.74
CA ALA A 86 6.42 1.56 10.58
C ALA A 86 7.85 1.09 10.84
N ASN A 87 8.38 1.32 12.05
CA ASN A 87 9.70 0.82 12.43
C ASN A 87 9.73 -0.72 12.48
N LEU A 88 8.69 -1.36 13.03
CA LEU A 88 8.59 -2.82 13.05
C LEU A 88 8.55 -3.42 11.64
N VAL A 89 7.73 -2.84 10.74
CA VAL A 89 7.67 -3.26 9.32
C VAL A 89 8.99 -3.00 8.59
N GLY A 90 9.70 -1.94 8.94
CA GLY A 90 11.04 -1.65 8.40
C GLY A 90 12.11 -2.63 8.88
N GLN A 91 11.97 -3.19 10.08
CA GLN A 91 12.89 -4.21 10.62
C GLN A 91 12.63 -5.60 10.05
N TYR A 92 11.37 -5.93 9.76
CA TYR A 92 10.94 -7.25 9.33
C TYR A 92 10.24 -7.20 7.96
N ASP A 93 11.01 -7.42 6.89
CA ASP A 93 10.53 -7.27 5.51
C ASP A 93 9.27 -8.09 5.19
N PHE A 94 9.13 -9.28 5.75
CA PHE A 94 7.97 -10.15 5.53
C PHE A 94 6.63 -9.51 5.97
N LEU A 95 6.66 -8.52 6.87
CA LEU A 95 5.46 -7.82 7.32
C LEU A 95 4.89 -6.87 6.25
N LYS A 96 5.70 -6.43 5.28
CA LYS A 96 5.27 -5.48 4.25
C LYS A 96 4.14 -6.06 3.39
N GLU A 97 4.34 -7.27 2.89
CA GLU A 97 3.38 -7.95 2.01
C GLU A 97 2.09 -8.29 2.76
N GLN A 98 2.20 -8.88 3.94
CA GLN A 98 1.03 -9.25 4.75
C GLN A 98 0.18 -8.04 5.17
N LEU A 99 0.82 -6.91 5.47
CA LEU A 99 0.12 -5.67 5.79
C LEU A 99 -0.57 -5.08 4.56
N ALA A 100 0.09 -5.08 3.40
CA ALA A 100 -0.48 -4.60 2.16
C ALA A 100 -1.74 -5.39 1.77
N ASP A 101 -1.67 -6.72 1.80
CA ASP A 101 -2.80 -7.61 1.48
C ASP A 101 -3.99 -7.33 2.40
N ARG A 102 -3.75 -7.20 3.71
CA ARG A 102 -4.80 -6.92 4.69
C ARG A 102 -5.47 -5.56 4.43
N LEU A 103 -4.71 -4.54 4.06
CA LEU A 103 -5.24 -3.21 3.78
C LEU A 103 -6.06 -3.19 2.48
N LEU A 104 -5.58 -3.83 1.42
CA LEU A 104 -6.30 -3.93 0.16
C LEU A 104 -7.64 -4.65 0.32
N GLY A 105 -7.67 -5.73 1.10
CA GLY A 105 -8.90 -6.45 1.42
C GLY A 105 -9.90 -5.61 2.21
N GLN A 106 -9.44 -4.81 3.18
CA GLN A 106 -10.30 -3.89 3.93
C GLN A 106 -10.87 -2.76 3.06
N LEU A 107 -10.10 -2.29 2.08
CA LEU A 107 -10.52 -1.24 1.15
C LEU A 107 -11.35 -1.79 -0.03
N GLY A 108 -11.52 -3.11 -0.13
CA GLY A 108 -12.32 -3.76 -1.17
C GLY A 108 -11.66 -3.77 -2.55
N PHE A 109 -10.34 -3.53 -2.63
CA PHE A 109 -9.58 -3.63 -3.88
C PHE A 109 -9.38 -5.08 -4.34
N ASP A 110 -9.61 -6.05 -3.45
CA ASP A 110 -9.51 -7.48 -3.72
C ASP A 110 -10.73 -8.05 -4.49
N ASN A 111 -11.59 -7.20 -5.05
CA ASN A 111 -12.81 -7.65 -5.73
C ASN A 111 -12.47 -8.50 -6.97
N PRO A 112 -12.80 -9.80 -7.02
CA PRO A 112 -12.39 -10.72 -8.09
C PRO A 112 -13.04 -10.47 -9.46
N ARG A 113 -13.80 -9.37 -9.64
CA ARG A 113 -14.50 -9.05 -10.90
C ARG A 113 -13.60 -8.63 -12.06
N SER A 114 -12.27 -8.52 -11.90
CA SER A 114 -11.35 -8.19 -13.01
C SER A 114 -10.52 -9.37 -13.53
N ARG A 115 -10.64 -10.58 -12.96
CA ARG A 115 -10.02 -11.78 -13.55
C ARG A 115 -10.98 -12.48 -14.52
N GLN A 116 -11.38 -11.81 -15.60
CA GLN A 116 -11.75 -12.57 -16.78
C GLN A 116 -10.46 -13.11 -17.38
N SER A 117 -10.21 -14.40 -17.16
CA SER A 117 -9.18 -15.15 -17.86
C SER A 117 -9.38 -14.96 -19.36
N VAL A 118 -8.47 -14.25 -20.02
CA VAL A 118 -8.32 -14.36 -21.46
C VAL A 118 -7.86 -15.79 -21.71
N GLN A 119 -8.79 -16.65 -22.14
CA GLN A 119 -8.43 -17.95 -22.68
C GLN A 119 -7.67 -17.70 -23.98
N THR A 120 -6.36 -17.95 -23.98
CA THR A 120 -5.61 -18.15 -25.22
C THR A 120 -6.20 -19.41 -25.89
N PRO A 121 -6.65 -19.34 -27.16
CA PRO A 121 -7.12 -20.52 -27.87
C PRO A 121 -6.00 -21.56 -27.94
N GLY A 122 -6.26 -22.73 -27.36
CA GLY A 122 -5.34 -23.87 -27.39
C GLY A 122 -5.13 -24.36 -28.81
N ASN A 123 -3.87 -24.48 -29.21
CA ASN A 123 -3.48 -25.19 -30.42
C ASN A 123 -3.82 -26.67 -30.25
N LYS A 124 -4.81 -27.15 -31.01
CA LYS A 124 -5.06 -28.57 -31.24
C LYS A 124 -3.86 -29.15 -31.97
N VAL A 125 -3.07 -30.00 -31.31
CA VAL A 125 -2.20 -30.95 -32.00
C VAL A 125 -3.09 -32.16 -32.30
N GLU A 126 -3.47 -32.31 -33.57
CA GLU A 126 -4.16 -33.51 -34.04
C GLU A 126 -3.11 -34.60 -34.29
N ASP A 127 -3.22 -35.68 -33.51
CA ASP A 127 -2.59 -36.97 -33.78
C ASP A 127 -3.04 -37.51 -35.14
N LYS A 128 -2.09 -37.93 -35.97
CA LYS A 128 -2.34 -38.84 -37.09
C LYS A 128 -1.22 -39.87 -37.19
N VAL A 129 -1.57 -41.12 -36.87
CA VAL A 129 -0.75 -42.33 -37.00
C VAL A 129 -1.17 -43.08 -38.27
N GLU A 130 -0.20 -43.46 -39.11
CA GLU A 130 -0.18 -44.58 -40.08
C GLU A 130 1.11 -44.43 -40.94
N GLY A 131 2.01 -45.38 -41.22
CA GLY A 131 2.21 -46.80 -40.89
C GLY A 131 3.19 -47.44 -41.91
N LYS A 132 4.21 -48.20 -41.43
CA LYS A 132 5.09 -49.24 -42.07
C LYS A 132 5.91 -48.87 -43.34
N THR A 133 7.19 -49.26 -43.50
CA THR A 133 7.78 -50.63 -43.63
C THR A 133 9.31 -50.64 -43.37
N GLU A 134 9.81 -51.58 -42.55
CA GLU A 134 10.80 -52.66 -42.82
C GLU A 134 12.31 -52.35 -42.62
N ASP A 135 12.96 -53.08 -41.68
CA ASP A 135 14.41 -53.15 -41.41
C ASP A 135 15.13 -54.12 -42.40
N PRO A 136 16.49 -54.12 -42.54
CA PRO A 136 17.35 -54.82 -41.57
C PRO A 136 18.76 -54.23 -41.29
N VAL A 137 19.18 -54.38 -40.03
CA VAL A 137 20.48 -54.82 -39.49
C VAL A 137 21.79 -54.43 -40.22
N ASP A 138 22.67 -53.70 -39.53
CA ASP A 138 24.09 -54.07 -39.51
C ASP A 138 24.72 -53.87 -38.13
N GLN A 139 25.49 -54.88 -37.73
CA GLN A 139 26.21 -55.02 -36.48
C GLN A 139 27.63 -54.48 -36.70
N ASN A 140 28.14 -53.62 -35.83
CA ASN A 140 29.54 -53.78 -35.48
C ASN A 140 29.88 -53.29 -34.07
N ALA A 141 30.66 -54.14 -33.42
CA ALA A 141 31.14 -54.07 -32.06
C ALA A 141 32.52 -53.40 -31.98
N GLY A 142 32.90 -52.98 -30.78
CA GLY A 142 34.28 -52.65 -30.39
C GLY A 142 34.37 -51.29 -29.69
N SER A 143 34.38 -51.21 -28.35
CA SER A 143 35.48 -51.50 -27.40
C SER A 143 36.17 -50.21 -26.89
N ASP A 144 35.67 -49.69 -25.75
CA ASP A 144 36.34 -49.41 -24.44
C ASP A 144 37.81 -48.86 -24.39
N PRO A 145 38.35 -48.42 -23.22
CA PRO A 145 38.07 -47.28 -22.32
C PRO A 145 39.32 -46.36 -22.09
N GLY A 146 39.19 -45.32 -21.24
CA GLY A 146 40.33 -44.69 -20.52
C GLY A 146 40.32 -43.14 -20.48
N ILE A 147 39.90 -42.48 -19.39
CA ILE A 147 40.72 -41.99 -18.25
C ILE A 147 41.63 -40.79 -18.67
N ASP A 148 41.67 -39.60 -18.06
CA ASP A 148 41.40 -39.17 -16.67
C ASP A 148 41.06 -37.65 -16.58
N PRO A 149 40.48 -37.17 -15.45
CA PRO A 149 40.11 -35.78 -15.21
C PRO A 149 41.00 -35.12 -14.14
N PHE A 150 42.01 -34.33 -14.52
CA PHE A 150 42.62 -33.35 -13.62
C PHE A 150 43.33 -32.25 -14.43
N ASN A 151 42.81 -31.03 -14.39
CA ASN A 151 43.70 -29.87 -14.30
C ASN A 151 42.98 -28.77 -13.52
N ILE A 152 43.46 -28.58 -12.29
CA ILE A 152 43.20 -27.45 -11.40
C ILE A 152 43.96 -26.24 -11.94
#